data_AF-A0A7Y5CKY4-F1
#
_entry.id   AF-A0A7Y5CKY4-F1
#
_cell.length_a   1.000
_cell.length_b   1.000
_cell.length_c   1.000
_cell.angle_alpha   90.00
_cell.angle_beta   90.00
_cell.angle_gamma   90.00
#
_symmetry.space_group_name_H-M   'P 1'
#
loop_
_entity.id
_entity.type
_entity.pdbx_description
1 polymer ?
#
loop_
_entity_poly.entity_id
_entity_poly.type
_entity_poly.pdbx_seq_one_letter_code
_entity_poly.pdbx_strand_id
1 'polypeptide(L)'
;MICMLLAAALTGGCNSAPEPQPAPKPKAIATVEKGPQKVYIDEMPRLFTTAAGRKLMIPVTGNLPNPAYQLDTLRVERRDEVVEITPLARYDDSLMVTQVLVPFSRTVAIGPFEPGEYHLRFNSRSGVQDAKIIVE
;
A
#
# COMPACT_ATOMS: atom_id res chain seq x y z
N MET A 1 -73.81 50.57 29.12
CA MET A 1 -73.31 51.92 28.85
C MET A 1 -71.84 51.91 29.21
N ILE A 2 -70.98 52.43 28.32
CA ILE A 2 -69.54 52.68 28.49
C ILE A 2 -68.67 51.41 28.47
N CYS A 3 -67.49 51.34 27.86
CA CYS A 3 -66.79 52.01 26.77
C CYS A 3 -65.35 51.48 26.94
N MET A 4 -64.68 51.13 25.83
CA MET A 4 -63.21 51.15 25.72
C MET A 4 -62.41 50.16 26.63
N LEU A 5 -61.20 49.70 26.30
CA LEU A 5 -60.18 50.24 25.43
C LEU A 5 -59.25 49.11 24.94
N LEU A 6 -58.78 49.32 23.72
CA LEU A 6 -57.77 48.62 22.96
C LEU A 6 -56.38 48.71 23.64
N ALA A 7 -55.58 47.65 23.58
CA ALA A 7 -54.10 47.75 23.58
C ALA A 7 -53.49 46.48 22.97
N ALA A 8 -53.18 46.53 21.67
CA ALA A 8 -52.33 45.55 20.99
C ALA A 8 -50.88 46.04 21.09
N ALA A 9 -50.03 45.31 21.82
CA ALA A 9 -48.59 45.56 21.87
C ALA A 9 -47.91 44.77 20.76
N LEU A 10 -47.44 45.48 19.72
CA LEU A 10 -46.54 44.97 18.70
C LEU A 10 -45.12 44.90 19.28
N THR A 11 -44.65 43.72 19.68
CA THR A 11 -43.23 43.50 19.95
C THR A 11 -42.53 43.23 18.62
N GLY A 12 -41.84 44.26 18.12
CA GLY A 12 -41.03 44.21 16.92
C GLY A 12 -39.89 43.20 17.05
N GLY A 13 -39.69 42.44 15.97
CA GLY A 13 -38.52 41.59 15.78
C GLY A 13 -37.31 42.41 15.33
N CYS A 14 -36.16 42.10 15.91
CA CYS A 14 -34.86 42.32 15.30
C CYS A 14 -34.13 40.97 15.34
N ASN A 15 -34.37 40.12 14.33
CA ASN A 15 -33.49 38.98 14.07
C ASN A 15 -32.29 39.51 13.29
N SER A 16 -31.20 39.79 13.99
CA SER A 16 -29.90 40.04 13.35
C SER A 16 -29.47 38.79 12.60
N ALA A 17 -29.25 38.93 11.29
CA ALA A 17 -28.70 37.86 10.47
C ALA A 17 -27.32 37.45 11.03
N PRO A 18 -27.01 36.16 11.18
CA PRO A 18 -25.69 35.72 11.59
C PRO A 18 -24.66 36.12 10.53
N GLU A 19 -23.63 36.85 10.98
CA GLU A 19 -22.51 37.30 10.17
C GLU A 19 -21.80 36.08 9.54
N PRO A 20 -21.43 36.11 8.24
CA PRO A 20 -20.76 34.99 7.60
C PRO A 20 -19.41 34.73 8.28
N GLN A 21 -19.29 33.59 8.96
CA GLN A 21 -18.01 33.21 9.55
C GLN A 21 -16.98 33.01 8.43
N PRO A 22 -15.78 33.62 8.55
CA PRO A 22 -14.72 33.45 7.56
C PRO A 22 -14.34 31.98 7.48
N ALA A 23 -14.32 31.45 6.25
CA ALA A 23 -14.02 30.06 5.99
C ALA A 23 -12.69 29.66 6.69
N PRO A 24 -12.65 28.53 7.41
CA PRO A 24 -11.42 28.07 8.03
C PRO A 24 -10.36 27.88 6.95
N LYS A 25 -9.23 28.60 7.09
CA LYS A 25 -8.08 28.46 6.20
C LYS A 25 -7.67 26.97 6.15
N PRO A 26 -7.46 26.38 4.97
CA PRO A 26 -7.05 24.99 4.86
C PRO A 26 -5.79 24.78 5.69
N LYS A 27 -5.89 23.99 6.77
CA LYS A 27 -4.69 23.52 7.48
C LYS A 27 -3.94 22.66 6.50
N ALA A 28 -2.69 23.02 6.21
CA ALA A 28 -1.77 22.19 5.45
C ALA A 28 -1.79 20.79 6.07
N ILE A 29 -2.33 19.83 5.34
CA ILE A 29 -2.35 18.43 5.75
C ILE A 29 -0.91 17.98 5.64
N ALA A 30 -0.27 17.72 6.78
CA ALA A 30 1.08 17.16 6.79
C ALA A 30 1.04 15.85 5.98
N THR A 31 1.82 15.79 4.90
CA THR A 31 1.99 14.58 4.09
C THR A 31 2.55 13.49 5.00
N VAL A 32 1.72 12.51 5.35
CA VAL A 32 2.17 11.33 6.07
C VAL A 32 2.90 10.48 5.05
N GLU A 33 4.24 10.48 5.07
CA GLU A 33 5.03 9.56 4.26
C GLU A 33 4.64 8.12 4.62
N LYS A 34 3.79 7.51 3.80
CA LYS A 34 3.47 6.08 3.95
C LYS A 34 4.72 5.30 3.57
N GLY A 35 5.27 4.58 4.55
CA GLY A 35 6.39 3.67 4.34
C GLY A 35 6.08 2.57 3.30
N PRO A 36 7.10 1.79 2.91
CA PRO A 36 6.96 0.76 1.88
C PRO A 36 5.89 -0.27 2.23
N GLN A 37 5.09 -0.66 1.24
CA GLN A 37 3.95 -1.57 1.39
C GLN A 37 4.16 -2.86 0.60
N LYS A 38 3.64 -3.97 1.14
CA LYS A 38 3.66 -5.26 0.45
C LYS A 38 2.70 -5.26 -0.75
N VAL A 39 3.03 -6.04 -1.77
CA VAL A 39 2.24 -6.18 -3.01
C VAL A 39 1.81 -7.63 -3.25
N TYR A 40 0.92 -7.86 -4.22
CA TYR A 40 0.44 -9.21 -4.54
C TYR A 40 1.46 -9.96 -5.38
N ILE A 41 1.57 -11.28 -5.16
CA ILE A 41 2.33 -12.22 -5.99
C ILE A 41 1.31 -13.17 -6.60
N ASP A 42 1.42 -13.42 -7.90
CA ASP A 42 0.42 -14.20 -8.64
C ASP A 42 0.62 -15.69 -8.43
N GLU A 43 1.83 -16.17 -8.69
CA GLU A 43 2.17 -17.59 -8.65
C GLU A 43 3.57 -17.80 -8.09
N MET A 44 3.80 -19.00 -7.56
CA MET A 44 5.13 -19.41 -7.16
C MET A 44 6.05 -19.48 -8.39
N PRO A 45 7.19 -18.79 -8.33
CA PRO A 45 8.04 -18.73 -9.49
C PRO A 45 8.76 -20.03 -9.76
N ARG A 46 8.96 -20.31 -11.04
CA ARG A 46 9.84 -21.37 -11.50
C ARG A 46 11.27 -20.98 -11.18
N LEU A 47 11.97 -21.85 -10.49
CA LEU A 47 13.31 -21.61 -10.00
C LEU A 47 14.32 -22.10 -11.02
N PHE A 48 15.32 -21.28 -11.27
CA PHE A 48 16.42 -21.63 -12.15
C PHE A 48 17.72 -21.54 -11.36
N THR A 49 18.49 -22.63 -11.32
CA THR A 49 19.85 -22.65 -10.80
C THR A 49 20.82 -22.32 -11.94
N THR A 50 21.76 -21.41 -11.71
CA THR A 50 22.88 -21.22 -12.64
C THR A 50 24.04 -22.09 -12.19
N ALA A 51 24.54 -22.98 -13.07
CA ALA A 51 25.69 -23.84 -12.80
C ALA A 51 26.94 -23.06 -12.35
N ALA A 52 27.08 -21.81 -12.80
CA ALA A 52 28.10 -20.89 -12.34
C ALA A 52 27.71 -20.28 -10.98
N GLY A 53 28.22 -20.86 -9.90
CA GLY A 53 28.24 -20.21 -8.57
C GLY A 53 27.01 -20.43 -7.69
N ARG A 54 26.20 -21.47 -7.94
CA ARG A 54 25.06 -21.89 -7.09
C ARG A 54 24.16 -20.71 -6.68
N LYS A 55 23.90 -19.83 -7.65
CA LYS A 55 22.94 -18.73 -7.51
C LYS A 55 21.59 -19.18 -8.03
N LEU A 56 20.56 -18.80 -7.30
CA LEU A 56 19.17 -18.98 -7.70
C LEU A 56 18.69 -17.72 -8.38
N MET A 57 18.22 -17.89 -9.61
CA MET A 57 17.51 -16.87 -10.36
C MET A 57 16.02 -17.10 -10.17
N ILE A 58 15.40 -16.20 -9.40
CA ILE A 58 14.01 -16.31 -9.00
C ILE A 58 13.24 -15.18 -9.69
N PRO A 59 12.51 -15.45 -10.79
CA PRO A 59 11.57 -14.47 -11.32
C PRO A 59 10.51 -14.21 -10.25
N VAL A 60 10.08 -12.99 -10.00
CA VAL A 60 8.97 -12.69 -9.08
C VAL A 60 7.94 -11.89 -9.86
N THR A 61 6.78 -12.48 -10.06
CA THR A 61 5.68 -11.90 -10.83
C THR A 61 4.47 -11.69 -9.93
N GLY A 62 3.74 -10.62 -10.17
CA GLY A 62 2.62 -10.25 -9.32
C GLY A 62 1.89 -9.03 -9.81
N ASN A 63 1.02 -8.51 -8.96
CA ASN A 63 0.22 -7.33 -9.25
C ASN A 63 0.37 -6.26 -8.16
N LEU A 64 0.58 -5.03 -8.61
CA LEU A 64 0.41 -3.84 -7.80
C LEU A 64 -1.09 -3.52 -7.68
N PRO A 65 -1.57 -3.02 -6.52
CA PRO A 65 -2.99 -2.75 -6.31
C PRO A 65 -3.60 -1.75 -7.30
N ASN A 66 -2.84 -0.72 -7.67
CA ASN A 66 -3.23 0.27 -8.68
C ASN A 66 -1.99 1.01 -9.23
N PRO A 67 -2.13 1.85 -10.29
CA PRO A 67 -0.99 2.57 -10.90
C PRO A 67 -0.28 3.59 -10.00
N ALA A 68 -0.84 3.95 -8.85
CA ALA A 68 -0.17 4.82 -7.89
C ALA A 68 0.85 4.07 -7.02
N TYR A 69 0.90 2.74 -7.12
CA TYR A 69 2.00 1.96 -6.54
C TYR A 69 3.13 1.82 -7.55
N GLN A 70 4.36 1.86 -7.07
CA GLN A 70 5.57 1.53 -7.83
C GLN A 70 6.37 0.50 -7.06
N LEU A 71 6.72 -0.62 -7.71
CA LEU A 71 7.59 -1.63 -7.12
C LEU A 71 8.96 -0.99 -6.86
N ASP A 72 9.38 -0.98 -5.60
CA ASP A 72 10.62 -0.34 -5.17
C ASP A 72 11.74 -1.39 -5.10
N THR A 73 11.58 -2.39 -4.24
CA THR A 73 12.59 -3.41 -4.00
C THR A 73 11.98 -4.78 -3.71
N LEU A 74 12.79 -5.83 -3.89
CA LEU A 74 12.53 -7.15 -3.35
C LEU A 74 13.48 -7.32 -2.17
N ARG A 75 12.95 -7.23 -0.94
CA ARG A 75 13.76 -7.50 0.24
C ARG A 75 13.98 -9.00 0.34
N VAL A 76 15.24 -9.41 0.39
CA VAL A 76 15.64 -10.80 0.58
C VAL A 76 16.33 -10.94 1.93
N GLU A 77 15.79 -11.78 2.79
CA GLU A 77 16.39 -12.15 4.08
C GLU A 77 16.70 -13.64 4.07
N ARG A 78 17.90 -14.02 4.52
CA ARG A 78 18.28 -15.44 4.68
C ARG A 78 18.54 -15.73 6.14
N ARG A 79 17.94 -16.79 6.66
CA ARG A 79 18.18 -17.34 8.00
C ARG A 79 18.26 -18.85 7.87
N ASP A 80 19.46 -19.38 8.05
CA ASP A 80 19.76 -20.80 7.88
C ASP A 80 19.34 -21.31 6.49
N GLU A 81 18.44 -22.29 6.47
CA GLU A 81 17.86 -22.91 5.28
C GLU A 81 16.62 -22.16 4.76
N VAL A 82 16.19 -21.08 5.41
CA VAL A 82 15.03 -20.28 5.02
C VAL A 82 15.47 -19.01 4.28
N VAL A 83 14.91 -18.81 3.09
CA VAL A 83 15.07 -17.60 2.27
C VAL A 83 13.73 -16.92 2.17
N GLU A 84 13.58 -15.75 2.79
CA GLU A 84 12.37 -14.94 2.72
C GLU A 84 12.50 -13.83 1.67
N ILE A 85 11.54 -13.73 0.76
CA ILE A 85 11.43 -12.71 -0.27
C ILE A 85 10.16 -11.89 -0.02
N THR A 86 10.32 -10.59 0.20
CA THR A 86 9.22 -9.64 0.40
C THR A 86 9.25 -8.56 -0.68
N PRO A 87 8.30 -8.54 -1.62
CA PRO A 87 8.19 -7.45 -2.58
C PRO A 87 7.60 -6.21 -1.89
N LEU A 88 8.29 -5.09 -2.02
CA LEU A 88 7.94 -3.81 -1.42
C LEU A 88 7.71 -2.76 -2.51
N ALA A 89 6.62 -2.01 -2.38
CA ALA A 89 6.27 -0.92 -3.26
C ALA A 89 6.06 0.38 -2.48
N ARG A 90 6.29 1.50 -3.14
CA ARG A 90 5.94 2.83 -2.66
C ARG A 90 4.61 3.26 -3.25
N TYR A 91 3.84 4.02 -2.49
CA TYR A 91 2.55 4.56 -2.92
C TYR A 91 2.68 6.08 -3.09
N ASP A 92 2.29 6.58 -4.24
CA ASP A 92 2.23 8.01 -4.56
C ASP A 92 0.79 8.52 -4.42
N ASP A 93 0.52 9.25 -3.34
CA ASP A 93 -0.80 9.78 -3.04
C ASP A 93 -1.15 11.05 -3.83
N SER A 94 -0.20 11.60 -4.59
CA SER A 94 -0.42 12.77 -5.46
C SER A 94 -1.09 12.39 -6.79
N LEU A 95 -1.11 11.11 -7.14
CA LEU A 95 -1.66 10.62 -8.41
C LEU A 95 -3.14 10.27 -8.29
N MET A 96 -3.97 10.89 -9.15
CA MET A 96 -5.33 10.43 -9.40
C MET A 96 -5.31 9.28 -10.42
N VAL A 97 -5.59 8.05 -9.96
CA VAL A 97 -5.50 6.84 -10.78
C VAL A 97 -6.79 6.03 -10.76
N THR A 98 -7.00 5.28 -11.84
CA THR A 98 -8.04 4.26 -11.90
C THR A 98 -7.68 3.05 -11.02
N GLN A 99 -8.69 2.36 -10.50
CA GLN A 99 -8.52 1.20 -9.61
C GLN A 99 -8.39 -0.08 -10.44
N VAL A 100 -7.25 -0.24 -11.12
CA VAL A 100 -6.91 -1.43 -11.92
C VAL A 100 -5.58 -2.01 -11.46
N LEU A 101 -5.49 -3.34 -11.39
CA LEU A 101 -4.24 -4.01 -11.06
C LEU A 101 -3.17 -3.72 -12.13
N VAL A 102 -1.92 -3.55 -11.69
CA VAL A 102 -0.77 -3.34 -12.58
C VAL A 102 0.21 -4.48 -12.42
N PRO A 103 0.46 -5.30 -13.47
CA PRO A 103 1.37 -6.42 -13.36
C PRO A 103 2.82 -5.94 -13.21
N PHE A 104 3.63 -6.69 -12.46
CA PHE A 104 5.07 -6.51 -12.40
C PHE A 104 5.79 -7.85 -12.59
N SER A 105 7.04 -7.76 -13.06
CA SER A 105 7.96 -8.89 -13.15
C SER A 105 9.36 -8.42 -12.83
N ARG A 106 10.02 -9.09 -11.87
CA ARG A 106 11.38 -8.78 -11.48
C ARG A 106 12.12 -10.04 -11.08
N THR A 107 13.27 -10.29 -11.69
CA THR A 107 14.14 -11.41 -11.33
C THR A 107 15.12 -11.00 -10.26
N VAL A 108 15.21 -11.79 -9.18
CA VAL A 108 16.23 -11.63 -8.14
C VAL A 108 17.23 -12.77 -8.22
N ALA A 109 18.51 -12.42 -8.10
CA ALA A 109 19.60 -13.38 -7.96
C ALA A 109 19.92 -13.53 -6.47
N ILE A 110 19.77 -14.72 -5.91
CA ILE A 110 20.07 -15.02 -4.51
C ILE A 110 21.20 -16.04 -4.45
N GLY A 111 22.13 -15.86 -3.52
CA GLY A 111 23.23 -16.80 -3.29
C GLY A 111 24.58 -16.12 -3.11
N PRO A 112 25.67 -16.90 -3.07
CA PRO A 112 25.75 -18.34 -3.34
C PRO A 112 25.06 -19.22 -2.26
N PHE A 113 24.63 -20.41 -2.67
CA PHE A 113 24.09 -21.46 -1.79
C PHE A 113 25.05 -22.65 -1.71
N GLU A 114 25.08 -23.34 -0.57
CA GLU A 114 25.68 -24.68 -0.48
C GLU A 114 24.66 -25.73 -0.94
N PRO A 115 25.10 -26.92 -1.38
CA PRO A 115 24.18 -28.00 -1.74
C PRO A 115 23.34 -28.40 -0.54
N GLY A 116 22.05 -28.62 -0.76
CA GLY A 116 21.10 -28.91 0.31
C GLY A 116 19.67 -28.51 -0.02
N GLU A 117 18.78 -28.77 0.95
CA GLU A 117 17.38 -28.36 0.88
C GLU A 117 17.22 -26.96 1.50
N TYR A 118 16.44 -26.11 0.84
CA TYR A 118 16.10 -24.78 1.35
C TYR A 118 14.59 -24.55 1.26
N HIS A 119 14.09 -23.76 2.20
CA HIS A 119 12.73 -23.27 2.25
C HIS A 119 12.67 -21.85 1.70
N LEU A 120 11.98 -21.67 0.59
CA LEU A 120 11.74 -20.37 -0.01
C LEU A 120 10.39 -19.83 0.46
N ARG A 121 10.38 -18.67 1.10
CA ARG A 121 9.18 -18.03 1.65
C ARG A 121 8.90 -16.72 0.94
N PHE A 122 7.74 -16.59 0.33
CA PHE A 122 7.27 -15.34 -0.25
C PHE A 122 6.30 -14.66 0.71
N ASN A 123 6.68 -13.49 1.21
CA ASN A 123 5.88 -12.71 2.14
C ASN A 123 5.24 -11.52 1.40
N SER A 124 4.00 -11.69 0.96
CA SER A 124 3.29 -10.75 0.09
C SER A 124 2.10 -10.09 0.81
N ARG A 125 1.34 -9.27 0.08
CA ARG A 125 0.09 -8.69 0.61
C ARG A 125 -1.01 -9.73 0.81
N SER A 126 -1.02 -10.83 0.04
CA SER A 126 -2.00 -11.91 0.18
C SER A 126 -1.65 -12.92 1.28
N GLY A 127 -0.47 -12.79 1.89
CA GLY A 127 0.00 -13.66 2.96
C GLY A 127 1.36 -14.26 2.65
N VAL A 128 1.61 -15.43 3.23
CA VAL A 128 2.87 -16.17 3.09
C VAL A 128 2.67 -17.38 2.19
N GLN A 129 3.57 -17.58 1.23
CA GLN A 129 3.62 -18.78 0.39
C GLN A 129 4.99 -19.45 0.56
N ASP A 130 5.02 -20.75 0.89
CA ASP A 130 6.24 -21.52 1.14
C ASP A 130 6.51 -22.57 0.03
N ALA A 131 7.73 -22.60 -0.47
CA ALA A 131 8.24 -23.56 -1.45
C ALA A 131 9.48 -24.25 -0.90
N LYS A 132 9.75 -25.46 -1.40
CA LYS A 132 10.98 -26.19 -1.14
C LYS A 132 11.82 -26.26 -2.40
N ILE A 133 13.12 -26.15 -2.23
CA ILE A 133 14.08 -26.10 -3.33
C ILE A 133 15.28 -26.97 -2.96
N ILE A 134 15.82 -27.69 -3.93
CA ILE A 134 17.02 -28.49 -3.76
C ILE A 134 18.11 -27.83 -4.59
N VAL A 135 19.21 -27.49 -3.93
CA VAL A 135 20.42 -27.00 -4.57
C VAL A 135 21.39 -28.18 -4.67
N GLU A 136 21.79 -28.53 -5.89
CA GLU A 136 22.76 -29.60 -6.19
C GLU A 136 24.21 -29.09 -6.15
#